data_AF-A0A9E5KFI3-F1
#
_entry.id   AF-A0A9E5KFI3-F1
#
_cell.length_a   1.000
_cell.length_b   1.000
_cell.length_c   1.000
_cell.angle_alpha   90.00
_cell.angle_beta   90.00
_cell.angle_gamma   90.00
#
_symmetry.space_group_name_H-M   'P 1'
#
loop_
_entity.id
_entity.type
_entity.pdbx_description
1 polymer ?
#
loop_
_entity_poly.entity_id
_entity_poly.type
_entity_poly.pdbx_seq_one_letter_code
_entity_poly.pdbx_strand_id
1 'polypeptide(L)'
;MTQHSQWIAYTDGASRGNPGKAAYAFVLLGPGGEVYQEAECLGTQTNNQAEYAALLNALRRAAELGISALEIRSDSELMVKQMMGIYQVKNADLRDLFLEAKRAAATLSGPISYVHVRREANKLADSLCNDALDGKPRSRPNPGEAAREMQTLPTAAFAAASVYPAGLLQTLETALGEVRSGAPLTTEGLARRLAPYLKPGP
;
A
#
# COMPACT_ATOMS: atom_id res chain seq x y z
N MET A 1 -0.42 5.32 -12.43
CA MET A 1 0.06 5.45 -11.03
C MET A 1 -1.13 5.80 -10.18
N THR A 2 -1.60 4.87 -9.34
CA THR A 2 -2.62 5.18 -8.34
C THR A 2 -1.91 5.99 -7.26
N GLN A 3 -2.02 7.31 -7.31
CA GLN A 3 -1.53 8.13 -6.21
C GLN A 3 -2.40 7.83 -4.99
N HIS A 4 -1.78 7.30 -3.94
CA HIS A 4 -2.44 7.22 -2.65
C HIS A 4 -2.38 8.60 -2.00
N SER A 5 -3.45 9.03 -1.34
CA SER A 5 -3.44 10.28 -0.57
C SER A 5 -2.72 10.14 0.77
N GLN A 6 -2.39 8.90 1.17
CA GLN A 6 -1.76 8.52 2.44
C GLN A 6 -1.01 7.20 2.29
N TRP A 7 -0.25 6.81 3.32
CA TRP A 7 0.39 5.50 3.35
C TRP A 7 -0.61 4.38 3.56
N ILE A 8 -0.44 3.27 2.82
CA ILE A 8 -1.26 2.07 2.95
C ILE A 8 -0.35 0.86 3.17
N ALA A 9 -0.64 0.07 4.19
CA ALA A 9 -0.05 -1.24 4.42
C ALA A 9 -1.03 -2.33 3.98
N TYR A 10 -0.61 -3.23 3.11
CA TYR A 10 -1.26 -4.52 2.89
C TYR A 10 -0.52 -5.58 3.68
N THR A 11 -1.23 -6.39 4.45
CA THR A 11 -0.62 -7.41 5.31
C THR A 11 -1.30 -8.75 5.09
N ASP A 12 -0.51 -9.82 5.05
CA ASP A 12 -1.00 -11.19 4.91
C ASP A 12 -0.12 -12.15 5.69
N GLY A 13 -0.73 -13.14 6.33
CA GLY A 13 -0.05 -14.24 6.98
C GLY A 13 -0.68 -15.58 6.62
N ALA A 14 0.17 -16.55 6.26
CA ALA A 14 -0.29 -17.88 5.84
C ALA A 14 0.38 -18.98 6.64
N SER A 15 -0.34 -20.07 6.88
CA SER A 15 0.20 -21.31 7.46
C SER A 15 -0.27 -22.56 6.70
N ARG A 16 0.66 -23.46 6.37
CA ARG A 16 0.40 -24.78 5.75
C ARG A 16 0.09 -25.79 6.85
N GLY A 17 -1.13 -25.73 7.36
CA GLY A 17 -1.59 -26.44 8.56
C GLY A 17 -1.96 -25.45 9.67
N ASN A 18 -2.58 -25.91 10.75
CA ASN A 18 -2.97 -25.03 11.86
C ASN A 18 -2.81 -25.71 13.23
N PRO A 19 -1.58 -25.74 13.82
CA PRO A 19 -0.37 -25.06 13.36
C PRO A 19 0.36 -25.79 12.22
N GLY A 20 1.21 -25.07 11.48
CA GLY A 20 1.95 -25.56 10.33
C GLY A 20 3.09 -24.63 9.92
N LYS A 21 3.81 -24.95 8.83
CA LYS A 21 4.85 -24.05 8.29
C LYS A 21 4.19 -22.72 7.91
N ALA A 22 4.64 -21.63 8.50
CA ALA A 22 4.02 -20.32 8.39
C ALA A 22 4.98 -19.27 7.83
N ALA A 23 4.41 -18.21 7.27
CA ALA A 23 5.12 -17.02 6.83
C ALA A 23 4.23 -15.79 7.02
N TYR A 24 4.86 -14.61 6.97
CA TYR A 24 4.15 -13.35 6.82
C TYR A 24 4.65 -12.60 5.60
N ALA A 25 3.84 -11.65 5.13
CA ALA A 25 4.25 -10.62 4.20
C ALA A 25 3.54 -9.30 4.47
N PHE A 26 4.19 -8.20 4.08
CA PHE A 26 3.53 -6.90 3.96
C PHE A 26 4.03 -6.11 2.76
N VAL A 27 3.20 -5.15 2.34
CA VAL A 27 3.54 -4.14 1.33
C VAL A 27 3.09 -2.76 1.83
N LEU A 28 4.03 -1.83 1.95
CA LEU A 28 3.78 -0.42 2.23
C LEU A 28 3.81 0.37 0.93
N LEU A 29 2.73 1.10 0.66
CA LEU A 29 2.57 1.97 -0.49
C LEU A 29 2.49 3.42 -0.03
N GLY A 30 3.37 4.26 -0.57
CA GLY A 30 3.46 5.68 -0.24
C GLY A 30 2.69 6.58 -1.21
N PRO A 31 2.37 7.81 -0.79
CA PRO A 31 1.66 8.77 -1.62
C PRO A 31 2.47 9.27 -2.82
N GLY A 32 3.81 9.21 -2.73
CA GLY A 32 4.73 9.56 -3.80
C GLY A 32 5.00 8.40 -4.77
N GLY A 33 4.37 7.25 -4.57
CA GLY A 33 4.61 6.02 -5.35
C GLY A 33 5.73 5.13 -4.78
N GLU A 34 6.15 5.38 -3.54
CA GLU A 34 7.08 4.53 -2.82
C GLU A 34 6.48 3.14 -2.57
N VAL A 35 7.32 2.10 -2.67
CA VAL A 35 6.92 0.74 -2.38
C VAL A 35 7.98 0.07 -1.52
N TYR A 36 7.58 -0.43 -0.35
CA TYR A 36 8.40 -1.31 0.49
C TYR A 36 7.67 -2.63 0.70
N GLN A 37 8.37 -3.74 0.57
CA GLN A 37 7.78 -5.05 0.78
C GLN A 37 8.75 -5.97 1.50
N GLU A 38 8.20 -6.87 2.31
CA GLU A 38 8.96 -7.87 3.05
C GLU A 38 8.11 -9.13 3.18
N ALA A 39 8.77 -10.28 3.16
CA ALA A 39 8.17 -11.57 3.48
C ALA A 39 9.20 -12.51 4.09
N GLU A 40 8.79 -13.26 5.12
CA GLU A 40 9.68 -14.17 5.83
C GLU A 40 8.94 -15.37 6.42
N CYS A 41 9.63 -16.51 6.49
CA CYS A 41 9.14 -17.73 7.15
C CYS A 41 9.20 -17.58 8.67
N LEU A 42 8.14 -18.00 9.36
CA LEU A 42 7.98 -17.94 10.82
C LEU A 42 8.23 -19.29 11.52
N GLY A 43 8.69 -20.30 10.78
CA GLY A 43 8.75 -21.67 11.29
C GLY A 43 7.35 -22.26 11.43
N THR A 44 7.02 -22.86 12.58
CA THR A 44 5.70 -23.47 12.82
C THR A 44 4.81 -22.54 13.65
N GLN A 45 3.73 -22.05 13.05
CA GLN A 45 2.74 -21.17 13.70
C GLN A 45 1.32 -21.49 13.22
N THR A 46 0.31 -21.02 13.93
CA THR A 46 -1.09 -20.97 13.46
C THR A 46 -1.28 -19.86 12.43
N ASN A 47 -2.37 -19.93 11.65
CA ASN A 47 -2.68 -18.87 10.68
C ASN A 47 -2.85 -17.51 11.37
N ASN A 48 -3.58 -17.46 12.49
CA ASN A 48 -3.82 -16.21 13.21
C ASN A 48 -2.53 -15.59 13.76
N GLN A 49 -1.59 -16.41 14.22
CA GLN A 49 -0.26 -15.92 14.65
C GLN A 49 0.52 -15.32 13.48
N ALA A 50 0.44 -15.94 12.29
CA ALA A 50 1.08 -15.43 11.08
C ALA A 50 0.49 -14.07 10.64
N GLU A 51 -0.83 -13.92 10.68
CA GLU A 51 -1.52 -12.65 10.36
C GLU A 51 -1.08 -11.51 11.28
N TYR A 52 -1.04 -11.78 12.60
CA TYR A 52 -0.54 -10.80 13.57
C TYR A 52 0.94 -10.47 13.38
N ALA A 53 1.77 -11.46 13.00
CA ALA A 53 3.17 -11.20 12.68
C ALA A 53 3.31 -10.29 11.44
N ALA A 54 2.47 -10.46 10.42
CA ALA A 54 2.43 -9.58 9.25
C ALA A 54 2.14 -8.13 9.65
N LEU A 55 1.09 -7.93 10.45
CA LEU A 55 0.72 -6.63 10.99
C LEU A 55 1.84 -5.99 11.81
N LEU A 56 2.43 -6.75 12.74
CA LEU A 56 3.46 -6.25 13.65
C LEU A 56 4.71 -5.80 12.88
N ASN A 57 5.14 -6.57 11.89
CA ASN A 57 6.31 -6.21 11.07
C ASN A 57 6.01 -5.01 10.15
N ALA A 58 4.80 -4.91 9.59
CA ALA A 58 4.40 -3.73 8.83
C ALA A 58 4.42 -2.44 9.68
N LEU A 59 3.92 -2.51 10.92
CA LEU A 59 3.93 -1.39 11.86
C LEU A 59 5.34 -0.98 12.28
N ARG A 60 6.20 -1.96 12.61
CA ARG A 60 7.61 -1.70 12.95
C ARG A 60 8.34 -1.06 11.77
N ARG A 61 8.15 -1.60 10.57
CA ARG A 61 8.74 -1.04 9.36
C ARG A 61 8.26 0.38 9.09
N ALA A 62 6.97 0.65 9.28
CA ALA A 62 6.44 1.99 9.13
C ALA A 62 7.09 2.99 10.12
N ALA A 63 7.27 2.57 11.38
CA ALA A 63 7.95 3.38 12.38
C ALA A 63 9.43 3.65 12.01
N GLU A 64 10.16 2.64 11.54
CA GLU A 64 11.55 2.78 11.06
C GLU A 64 11.68 3.77 9.90
N LEU A 65 10.68 3.81 9.02
CA LEU A 65 10.62 4.71 7.86
C LEU A 65 10.12 6.13 8.23
N GLY A 66 9.79 6.38 9.50
CA GLY A 66 9.24 7.66 9.95
C GLY A 66 7.83 7.94 9.42
N ILE A 67 7.07 6.91 9.03
CA ILE A 67 5.68 7.05 8.60
C ILE A 67 4.82 7.37 9.82
N SER A 68 4.15 8.52 9.79
CA SER A 68 3.30 8.98 10.90
C SER A 68 1.87 8.46 10.83
N ALA A 69 1.25 8.43 9.65
CA ALA A 69 -0.13 8.00 9.46
C ALA A 69 -0.18 6.79 8.51
N LEU A 70 -1.04 5.81 8.82
CA LEU A 70 -1.06 4.54 8.07
C LEU A 70 -2.46 3.92 8.04
N GLU A 71 -2.92 3.56 6.84
CA GLU A 71 -4.08 2.68 6.68
C GLU A 71 -3.64 1.23 6.49
N ILE A 72 -4.10 0.34 7.35
CA ILE A 72 -3.78 -1.09 7.28
C ILE A 72 -4.94 -1.83 6.63
N ARG A 73 -4.64 -2.59 5.58
CA ARG A 73 -5.57 -3.43 4.83
C ARG A 73 -5.20 -4.89 4.97
N SER A 74 -6.17 -5.72 5.35
CA SER A 74 -6.00 -7.17 5.49
C SER A 74 -7.32 -7.89 5.22
N ASP A 75 -7.25 -9.10 4.69
CA ASP A 75 -8.37 -10.03 4.55
C ASP A 75 -8.62 -10.87 5.81
N SER A 76 -7.78 -10.74 6.86
CA SER A 76 -8.04 -11.29 8.19
C SER A 76 -9.05 -10.44 8.96
N GLU A 77 -10.34 -10.73 8.76
CA GLU A 77 -11.44 -10.04 9.45
C GLU A 77 -11.31 -10.11 10.98
N LEU A 78 -10.85 -11.25 11.52
CA LEU A 78 -10.62 -11.44 12.95
C LEU A 78 -9.61 -10.43 13.49
N MET A 79 -8.43 -10.34 12.86
CA MET A 79 -7.36 -9.43 13.27
C MET A 79 -7.82 -7.98 13.16
N VAL A 80 -8.43 -7.60 12.04
CA VAL A 80 -8.94 -6.23 11.82
C VAL A 80 -9.93 -5.86 12.92
N LYS A 81 -10.94 -6.69 13.18
CA LYS A 81 -11.95 -6.41 14.21
C LYS A 81 -11.38 -6.39 15.62
N GLN A 82 -10.36 -7.19 15.92
CA GLN A 82 -9.65 -7.13 17.20
C GLN A 82 -8.87 -5.81 17.35
N MET A 83 -8.15 -5.38 16.32
CA MET A 83 -7.39 -4.11 16.34
C MET A 83 -8.30 -2.88 16.46
N MET A 84 -9.49 -2.95 15.87
CA MET A 84 -10.56 -1.94 16.04
C MET A 84 -11.24 -1.99 17.41
N GLY A 85 -10.95 -2.99 18.26
CA GLY A 85 -11.59 -3.16 19.57
C GLY A 85 -13.01 -3.72 19.50
N ILE A 86 -13.48 -4.17 18.33
CA ILE A 86 -14.80 -4.76 18.13
C ILE A 86 -14.84 -6.18 18.73
N TYR A 87 -13.76 -6.94 18.54
CA TYR A 87 -13.62 -8.31 19.05
C TYR A 87 -12.60 -8.39 20.18
N GLN A 88 -12.92 -9.20 21.19
CA GLN A 88 -12.00 -9.53 22.26
C GLN A 88 -11.00 -10.61 21.84
N VAL A 89 -9.75 -10.49 22.28
CA VAL A 89 -8.73 -11.53 22.12
C VAL A 89 -8.82 -12.49 23.31
N LYS A 90 -9.31 -13.71 23.04
CA LYS A 90 -9.52 -14.75 24.06
C LYS A 90 -8.36 -15.73 24.18
N ASN A 91 -7.65 -15.98 23.07
CA ASN A 91 -6.49 -16.86 23.06
C ASN A 91 -5.29 -16.12 23.68
N ALA A 92 -4.60 -16.76 24.62
CA ALA A 92 -3.48 -16.15 25.36
C ALA A 92 -2.29 -15.83 24.45
N ASP A 93 -1.89 -16.74 23.57
CA ASP A 93 -0.77 -16.55 22.64
C ASP A 93 -1.04 -15.40 21.65
N LEU A 94 -2.29 -15.27 21.17
CA LEU A 94 -2.70 -14.14 20.34
C LEU A 94 -2.80 -12.83 21.12
N ARG A 95 -3.03 -12.89 22.44
CA ARG A 95 -3.14 -11.69 23.28
C ARG A 95 -1.82 -10.95 23.35
N ASP A 96 -0.70 -11.67 23.46
CA ASP A 96 0.62 -11.05 23.49
C ASP A 96 0.95 -10.38 22.16
N LEU A 97 0.72 -11.05 21.04
CA LEU A 97 0.88 -10.48 19.69
C LEU A 97 -0.02 -9.25 19.47
N PHE A 98 -1.27 -9.30 19.93
CA PHE A 98 -2.18 -8.16 19.87
C PHE A 98 -1.66 -6.97 20.68
N LEU A 99 -1.19 -7.20 21.91
CA LEU A 99 -0.64 -6.13 22.75
C LEU A 99 0.63 -5.52 22.13
N GLU A 100 1.50 -6.35 21.54
CA GLU A 100 2.65 -5.86 20.79
C GLU A 100 2.26 -5.03 19.57
N ALA A 101 1.28 -5.48 18.77
CA ALA A 101 0.76 -4.72 17.64
C ALA A 101 0.17 -3.38 18.08
N LYS A 102 -0.58 -3.34 19.20
CA LYS A 102 -1.10 -2.09 19.77
C LYS A 102 0.01 -1.15 20.22
N ARG A 103 1.08 -1.66 20.85
CA ARG A 103 2.24 -0.87 21.24
C ARG A 103 2.98 -0.32 20.03
N ALA A 104 3.22 -1.15 19.01
CA ALA A 104 3.86 -0.72 17.77
C ALA A 104 3.04 0.35 17.05
N ALA A 105 1.72 0.17 16.94
CA ALA A 105 0.81 1.17 16.41
C ALA A 105 0.90 2.50 17.18
N ALA A 106 0.99 2.46 18.51
CA ALA A 106 1.11 3.66 19.34
C ALA A 106 2.44 4.41 19.17
N THR A 107 3.44 3.85 18.47
CA THR A 107 4.69 4.57 18.16
C THR A 107 4.57 5.51 16.97
N LEU A 108 3.56 5.31 16.11
CA LEU A 108 3.28 6.20 14.99
C LEU A 108 2.50 7.41 15.52
N SER A 109 2.91 8.62 15.14
CA SER A 109 2.39 9.88 15.68
C SER A 109 1.07 10.34 15.07
N GLY A 110 0.67 9.77 13.93
CA GLY A 110 -0.55 10.10 13.19
C GLY A 110 -1.64 9.04 13.30
N PRO A 111 -2.78 9.24 12.62
CA PRO A 111 -3.89 8.30 12.66
C PRO A 111 -3.54 6.96 12.03
N ILE A 112 -4.02 5.89 12.66
CA ILE A 112 -3.99 4.54 12.09
C ILE A 112 -5.42 4.05 11.91
N SER A 113 -5.74 3.57 10.72
CA SER A 113 -7.01 2.89 10.41
C SER A 113 -6.77 1.43 10.04
N TYR A 114 -7.78 0.60 10.28
CA TYR A 114 -7.79 -0.81 9.93
C TYR A 114 -9.00 -1.08 9.03
N VAL A 115 -8.76 -1.66 7.86
CA VAL A 115 -9.76 -1.90 6.84
C VAL A 115 -9.72 -3.36 6.45
N HIS A 116 -10.83 -4.05 6.65
CA HIS A 116 -10.97 -5.39 6.10
C HIS A 116 -11.21 -5.30 4.59
N VAL A 117 -10.41 -6.02 3.82
CA VAL A 117 -10.54 -6.12 2.37
C VAL A 117 -10.81 -7.56 1.96
N ARG A 118 -11.41 -7.77 0.79
CA ARG A 118 -11.51 -9.12 0.24
C ARG A 118 -10.13 -9.60 -0.24
N ARG A 119 -9.93 -10.92 -0.25
CA ARG A 119 -8.66 -11.55 -0.66
C ARG A 119 -8.20 -11.13 -2.06
N GLU A 120 -9.12 -10.88 -2.98
CA GLU A 120 -8.78 -10.43 -4.33
C GLU A 120 -8.09 -9.05 -4.36
N ALA A 121 -8.30 -8.24 -3.32
CA ALA A 121 -7.64 -6.95 -3.13
C ALA A 121 -6.34 -7.03 -2.32
N ASN A 122 -5.99 -8.22 -1.77
CA ASN A 122 -4.77 -8.46 -0.99
C ASN A 122 -3.77 -9.40 -1.70
N LYS A 123 -3.95 -9.64 -3.01
CA LYS A 123 -3.19 -10.63 -3.79
C LYS A 123 -1.68 -10.49 -3.73
N LEU A 124 -1.17 -9.26 -3.62
CA LEU A 124 0.27 -9.03 -3.62
C LEU A 124 0.91 -9.53 -2.32
N ALA A 125 0.33 -9.20 -1.16
CA ALA A 125 0.81 -9.70 0.13
C ALA A 125 0.63 -11.22 0.22
N ASP A 126 -0.52 -11.76 -0.22
CA ASP A 126 -0.77 -13.21 -0.29
C ASP A 126 0.25 -13.95 -1.18
N SER A 127 0.58 -13.39 -2.35
CA SER A 127 1.61 -13.97 -3.23
C SER A 127 2.98 -13.98 -2.57
N LEU A 128 3.38 -12.86 -1.95
CA LEU A 128 4.67 -12.77 -1.26
C LEU A 128 4.78 -13.77 -0.10
N CYS A 129 3.70 -13.95 0.64
CA CYS A 129 3.64 -14.89 1.75
C CYS A 129 3.75 -16.35 1.25
N ASN A 130 3.05 -16.70 0.17
CA ASN A 130 3.16 -18.02 -0.45
C ASN A 130 4.54 -18.29 -1.05
N ASP A 131 5.14 -17.29 -1.70
CA ASP A 131 6.50 -17.38 -2.24
C ASP A 131 7.55 -17.63 -1.14
N ALA A 132 7.39 -16.97 0.01
CA ALA A 132 8.22 -17.22 1.19
C ALA A 132 8.07 -18.66 1.70
N LEU A 133 6.84 -19.19 1.77
CA LEU A 133 6.58 -20.58 2.16
C LEU A 133 7.18 -21.61 1.20
N ASP A 134 7.19 -21.31 -0.10
CA ASP A 134 7.78 -22.14 -1.15
C ASP A 134 9.31 -22.04 -1.21
N GLY A 135 9.92 -21.12 -0.45
CA GLY A 135 11.36 -20.91 -0.48
C GLY A 135 11.84 -20.32 -1.80
N LYS A 136 10.96 -19.62 -2.54
CA LYS A 136 11.38 -18.91 -3.75
C LYS A 136 12.34 -17.78 -3.37
N PRO A 137 13.37 -17.50 -4.19
CA PRO A 137 14.31 -16.43 -3.90
C PRO A 137 13.55 -15.11 -3.77
N ARG A 138 13.91 -14.30 -2.76
CA ARG A 138 13.31 -12.99 -2.48
C ARG A 138 13.23 -12.20 -3.79
N SER A 139 12.02 -11.93 -4.29
CA SER A 139 11.82 -10.90 -5.29
C SER A 139 12.11 -9.56 -4.61
N ARG A 140 13.37 -9.13 -4.67
CA ARG A 140 13.68 -7.71 -4.55
C ARG A 140 13.18 -7.11 -5.85
N PRO A 141 12.20 -6.19 -5.83
CA PRO A 141 11.85 -5.49 -7.05
C PRO A 141 13.11 -4.75 -7.50
N ASN A 142 13.56 -5.02 -8.72
CA ASN A 142 14.43 -4.09 -9.40
C ASN A 142 13.60 -2.80 -9.57
N PRO A 143 14.05 -1.62 -9.10
CA PRO A 143 13.25 -0.39 -9.16
C PRO A 143 12.69 -0.08 -10.56
N GLY A 144 13.35 -0.57 -11.62
CA GLY A 144 12.89 -0.44 -13.01
C GLY A 144 11.89 -1.49 -13.52
N GLU A 145 11.74 -2.64 -12.87
CA GLU A 145 10.85 -3.73 -13.32
C GLU A 145 9.43 -3.60 -12.74
N ALA A 146 9.30 -3.16 -11.48
CA ALA A 146 7.99 -2.83 -10.89
C ALA A 146 7.25 -1.72 -11.69
N ALA A 147 8.02 -0.81 -12.32
CA ALA A 147 7.48 0.22 -13.22
C ALA A 147 7.06 -0.32 -14.61
N ARG A 148 7.60 -1.46 -15.04
CA ARG A 148 7.26 -2.12 -16.32
C ARG A 148 6.07 -3.06 -16.18
N GLU A 149 5.95 -3.78 -15.06
CA GLU A 149 4.85 -4.71 -14.80
C GLU A 149 3.50 -3.99 -14.57
N MET A 150 3.54 -2.71 -14.14
CA MET A 150 2.36 -1.83 -14.10
C MET A 150 1.88 -1.33 -15.48
N GLN A 151 2.61 -1.54 -16.58
CA GLN A 151 2.20 -1.09 -17.92
C GLN A 151 1.27 -2.08 -18.65
N THR A 152 1.04 -3.28 -18.10
CA THR A 152 0.29 -4.36 -18.80
C THR A 152 -1.09 -4.69 -18.21
N LEU A 153 -1.63 -3.90 -17.29
CA LEU A 153 -3.01 -4.05 -16.81
C LEU A 153 -3.93 -3.00 -17.46
N PRO A 154 -5.08 -3.39 -18.04
CA PRO A 154 -5.91 -2.47 -18.80
C PRO A 154 -6.48 -1.37 -17.90
N THR A 155 -6.14 -0.13 -18.25
CA THR A 155 -6.72 1.11 -17.71
C THR A 155 -8.14 1.24 -18.25
N ALA A 156 -9.10 0.62 -17.58
CA ALA A 156 -10.52 0.79 -17.90
C ALA A 156 -11.20 1.61 -16.79
N ALA A 157 -11.79 2.72 -17.22
CA ALA A 157 -12.73 3.58 -16.50
C ALA A 157 -12.12 4.67 -15.59
N PHE A 158 -11.82 5.80 -16.24
CA PHE A 158 -12.44 7.09 -15.90
C PHE A 158 -13.65 6.98 -14.93
N ALA A 159 -13.50 7.46 -13.70
CA ALA A 159 -14.57 7.92 -12.83
C ALA A 159 -13.91 8.73 -11.69
N ALA A 160 -14.11 10.03 -11.49
CA ALA A 160 -15.06 10.97 -12.05
C ALA A 160 -14.41 12.37 -12.11
N ALA A 161 -14.77 13.11 -13.16
CA ALA A 161 -14.45 14.52 -13.31
C ALA A 161 -15.16 15.36 -12.23
N SER A 162 -14.51 16.44 -11.78
CA SER A 162 -15.22 17.65 -11.41
C SER A 162 -14.35 18.88 -11.73
N VAL A 163 -14.78 19.58 -12.78
CA VAL A 163 -14.45 20.98 -13.14
C VAL A 163 -13.05 21.26 -13.70
N TYR A 164 -12.79 20.87 -14.94
CA TYR A 164 -11.92 21.68 -15.80
C TYR A 164 -12.52 21.80 -17.22
N PRO A 165 -12.43 22.98 -17.85
CA PRO A 165 -13.05 23.25 -19.15
C PRO A 165 -12.38 22.49 -20.31
N ALA A 166 -13.17 22.21 -21.33
CA ALA A 166 -12.71 21.57 -22.57
C ALA A 166 -11.58 22.40 -23.21
N GLY A 167 -10.39 21.81 -23.30
CA GLY A 167 -9.19 22.45 -23.88
C GLY A 167 -7.95 22.39 -22.98
N LEU A 168 -8.11 22.22 -21.67
CA LEU A 168 -6.98 22.15 -20.72
C LEU A 168 -6.10 20.91 -20.98
N LEU A 169 -6.73 19.75 -21.18
CA LEU A 169 -6.02 18.48 -21.42
C LEU A 169 -5.18 18.54 -22.70
N GLN A 170 -5.76 19.05 -23.80
CA GLN A 170 -5.04 19.21 -25.07
C GLN A 170 -3.83 20.15 -24.95
N THR A 171 -3.97 21.21 -24.15
CA THR A 171 -2.90 22.20 -23.90
C THR A 171 -1.77 21.59 -23.10
N LEU A 172 -2.09 20.79 -22.07
CA LEU A 172 -1.10 20.07 -21.25
C LEU A 172 -0.37 18.99 -22.06
N GLU A 173 -1.09 18.24 -22.88
CA GLU A 173 -0.50 17.22 -23.76
C GLU A 173 0.47 17.83 -24.77
N THR A 174 0.11 18.98 -25.36
CA THR A 174 0.98 19.70 -26.30
C THR A 174 2.24 20.21 -25.61
N ALA A 175 2.11 20.81 -24.42
CA ALA A 175 3.25 21.27 -23.64
C ALA A 175 4.18 20.12 -23.21
N LEU A 176 3.63 18.96 -22.84
CA LEU A 176 4.38 17.75 -22.51
C LEU A 176 5.07 17.14 -23.74
N GLY A 177 4.46 17.25 -24.92
CA GLY A 177 5.05 16.82 -26.20
C GLY A 177 6.29 17.64 -26.57
N GLU A 178 6.27 18.95 -26.34
CA GLU A 178 7.40 19.85 -26.62
C GLU A 178 8.59 19.63 -25.67
N VAL A 179 8.33 19.30 -24.40
CA VAL A 179 9.41 18.88 -23.48
C VAL A 179 10.08 17.60 -23.98
N ARG A 180 9.29 16.65 -24.48
CA ARG A 180 9.80 15.37 -25.00
C ARG A 180 10.62 15.55 -26.28
N SER A 181 10.37 16.61 -27.06
CA SER A 181 11.19 16.96 -28.23
C SER A 181 12.42 17.81 -27.89
N GLY A 182 12.69 18.03 -26.60
CA GLY A 182 13.89 18.72 -26.11
C GLY A 182 13.75 20.23 -25.98
N ALA A 183 12.55 20.80 -26.14
CA ALA A 183 12.32 22.22 -25.89
C ALA A 183 12.23 22.49 -24.37
N PRO A 184 12.89 23.55 -23.86
CA PRO A 184 12.77 23.90 -22.45
C PRO A 184 11.39 24.48 -22.16
N LEU A 185 10.57 23.77 -21.37
CA LEU A 185 9.31 24.32 -20.86
C LEU A 185 9.60 25.13 -19.60
N THR A 186 9.64 26.46 -19.75
CA THR A 186 9.78 27.36 -18.59
C THR A 186 8.45 27.44 -17.83
N THR A 187 8.54 27.60 -16.51
CA THR A 187 7.37 27.73 -15.62
C THR A 187 6.48 28.91 -16.05
N GLU A 188 7.09 29.99 -16.52
CA GLU A 188 6.39 31.18 -17.02
C GLU A 188 5.69 30.94 -18.38
N GLY A 189 6.30 30.12 -19.26
CA GLY A 189 5.70 29.72 -20.53
C GLY A 189 4.49 28.79 -20.35
N LEU A 190 4.58 27.85 -19.41
CA LEU A 190 3.46 26.99 -19.03
C LEU A 190 2.33 27.81 -18.38
N ALA A 191 2.67 28.73 -17.46
CA ALA A 191 1.68 29.59 -16.80
C ALA A 191 0.92 30.48 -17.80
N ARG A 192 1.59 31.07 -18.81
CA ARG A 192 0.92 31.86 -19.87
C ARG A 192 -0.05 31.03 -20.71
N ARG A 193 0.29 29.77 -21.00
CA ARG A 193 -0.57 28.84 -21.76
C ARG A 193 -1.78 28.38 -20.98
N LEU A 194 -1.64 28.25 -19.67
CA LEU A 194 -2.73 27.84 -18.78
C LEU A 194 -3.57 29.04 -18.29
N ALA A 195 -3.06 30.27 -18.40
CA ALA A 195 -3.72 31.49 -17.93
C ALA A 195 -5.19 31.68 -18.37
N PRO A 196 -5.62 31.30 -19.60
CA PRO A 196 -7.03 31.38 -19.98
C PRO A 196 -7.96 30.44 -19.20
N TYR A 197 -7.41 29.35 -18.66
CA TYR A 197 -8.12 28.30 -17.93
C TYR A 197 -7.99 28.41 -16.40
N LEU A 198 -7.20 29.39 -15.93
CA LEU A 198 -6.90 29.63 -14.52
C LEU A 198 -7.61 30.87 -13.95
N LYS A 199 -8.41 31.59 -14.74
CA LYS A 199 -9.25 32.65 -14.15
C LYS A 199 -10.37 32.02 -13.32
N PRO A 200 -10.60 32.46 -12.08
CA PRO A 200 -11.77 32.02 -11.33
C PRO A 200 -13.03 32.48 -12.08
N GLY A 201 -14.03 31.59 -12.17
CA GLY A 201 -15.39 31.99 -12.58
C GLY A 201 -15.96 33.02 -11.58
N PRO A 202 -17.02 33.76 -11.96
CA PRO A 202 -17.62 34.78 -11.10
C PRO A 202 -18.03 34.26 -9.72
#